data_AF-K5W7C2-F1
#
_entry.id   AF-K5W7C2-F1
#
_cell.length_a   1.000
_cell.length_b   1.000
_cell.length_c   1.000
_cell.angle_alpha   90.00
_cell.angle_beta   90.00
_cell.angle_gamma   90.00
#
_symmetry.space_group_name_H-M   'P 1'
#
loop_
_entity.id
_entity.type
_entity.pdbx_description
1 polymer ?
#
loop_
_entity_poly.entity_id
_entity_poly.type
_entity_poly.pdbx_seq_one_letter_code
_entity_poly.pdbx_strand_id
1 'polypeptide(L)' 'MAHTDMHDIMKIDESLIDILMKHLTGEKTIVTFHPHGRNSENALGLDFKRPWP' A
#
# COMPACT_ATOMS: atom_id res chain seq x y z
N MET A 1 -9.96 -17.75 5.75
CA MET A 1 -9.20 -18.75 6.53
C MET A 1 -10.15 -19.26 7.61
N ALA A 2 -10.26 -20.57 7.86
CA ALA A 2 -11.25 -21.06 8.82
C ALA A 2 -10.97 -20.42 10.20
N HIS A 3 -11.98 -19.78 10.81
CA HIS A 3 -11.91 -18.99 12.06
C HIS A 3 -11.28 -17.58 12.02
N THR A 4 -10.99 -16.98 10.87
CA THR A 4 -10.53 -15.56 10.83
C THR A 4 -11.71 -14.58 10.68
N ASP A 5 -11.76 -13.60 11.57
CA ASP A 5 -12.61 -12.41 11.47
C ASP A 5 -12.01 -11.36 10.51
N MET A 6 -12.79 -10.37 10.07
CA MET A 6 -12.37 -9.30 9.16
C MET A 6 -11.11 -8.55 9.64
N HIS A 7 -10.89 -8.42 10.95
CA HIS A 7 -9.68 -7.78 11.49
C HIS A 7 -8.40 -8.61 11.31
N ASP A 8 -8.51 -9.94 11.25
CA ASP A 8 -7.38 -10.82 11.01
C ASP A 8 -6.93 -10.76 9.55
N ILE A 9 -7.91 -10.72 8.64
CA ILE A 9 -7.69 -10.53 7.21
C ILE A 9 -7.05 -9.17 6.94
N MET A 10 -7.52 -8.10 7.59
CA MET A 10 -6.95 -6.76 7.48
C MET A 10 -5.45 -6.74 7.85
N LYS A 11 -5.07 -7.37 8.97
CA LYS A 11 -3.66 -7.46 9.36
C LYS A 11 -2.81 -8.24 8.36
N ILE A 12 -3.36 -9.30 7.78
CA ILE A 12 -2.67 -10.10 6.78
C ILE A 12 -2.49 -9.29 5.49
N ASP A 13 -3.53 -8.62 5.00
CA ASP A 13 -3.48 -7.85 3.75
C ASP A 13 -2.59 -6.61 3.88
N GLU A 14 -2.69 -5.87 4.99
CA GLU A 14 -1.75 -4.80 5.32
C GLU A 14 -0.31 -5.32 5.32
N SER A 15 -0.11 -6.56 5.80
CA SER A 15 1.20 -7.16 5.85
C SER A 15 1.80 -7.54 4.52
N LEU A 16 0.95 -8.07 3.65
CA LEU A 16 1.31 -8.47 2.32
C LEU A 16 1.67 -7.25 1.47
N ILE A 17 0.85 -6.21 1.55
CA ILE A 17 0.98 -5.04 0.66
C ILE A 17 2.19 -4.17 1.03
N ASP A 18 2.49 -3.99 2.32
CA ASP A 18 3.71 -3.27 2.74
C ASP A 18 5.00 -4.03 2.36
N ILE A 19 5.02 -5.36 2.49
CA ILE A 19 6.18 -6.17 2.07
C ILE A 19 6.33 -6.12 0.55
N LEU A 20 5.23 -6.24 -0.20
CA LEU A 20 5.21 -6.17 -1.65
C LEU A 20 5.75 -4.82 -2.15
N MET A 21 5.30 -3.71 -1.55
CA MET A 21 5.78 -2.37 -1.91
C MET A 21 7.26 -2.23 -1.63
N LYS A 22 7.73 -2.56 -0.41
CA LYS A 22 9.16 -2.52 -0.06
C LYS A 22 10.02 -3.38 -0.99
N HIS A 23 9.52 -4.53 -1.42
CA HIS A 23 10.23 -5.40 -2.35
C HIS A 23 10.36 -4.77 -3.75
N LEU A 24 9.31 -4.11 -4.25
CA LEU A 24 9.28 -3.54 -5.60
C LEU A 24 10.01 -2.19 -5.71
N THR A 25 9.98 -1.35 -4.68
CA THR A 25 10.56 0.01 -4.69
C THR A 25 11.92 0.11 -4.01
N GLY A 26 12.46 -0.99 -3.50
CA GLY A 26 13.75 -1.02 -2.81
C GLY A 26 13.68 -0.29 -1.47
N GLU A 27 12.80 -0.76 -0.58
CA GLU A 27 12.57 -0.29 0.81
C GLU A 27 11.76 1.01 0.97
N LYS A 28 11.29 1.64 -0.11
CA LYS A 28 10.47 2.86 -0.04
C LYS A 28 8.97 2.54 0.05
N THR A 29 8.27 3.03 1.07
CA THR A 29 6.81 2.87 1.19
C THR A 29 6.01 3.94 0.46
N ILE A 30 6.67 4.96 -0.09
CA ILE A 30 6.03 6.10 -0.74
C ILE A 30 6.05 5.91 -2.25
N VAL A 31 4.86 5.93 -2.87
CA VAL A 31 4.68 5.83 -4.32
C VAL A 31 3.92 7.04 -4.83
N THR A 32 4.43 7.68 -5.89
CA THR A 32 3.72 8.74 -6.61
C THR A 32 2.78 8.14 -7.64
N PHE A 33 1.47 8.28 -7.40
CA PHE A 33 0.42 7.86 -8.32
C PHE A 33 -0.11 9.05 -9.12
N HIS A 34 -0.28 8.87 -10.43
CA HIS A 34 -0.77 9.90 -11.34
C HIS A 34 -2.14 9.47 -11.91
N PRO A 35 -3.26 9.78 -11.26
CA PRO A 35 -4.60 9.33 -11.65
C PRO A 35 -5.04 9.80 -13.04
N HIS A 36 -4.53 10.96 -13.49
CA HIS A 36 -4.89 11.58 -14.77
C HIS A 36 -3.80 11.44 -15.86
N GLY A 37 -2.86 10.51 -15.67
CA GLY A 37 -1.79 10.23 -16.64
C GLY A 37 -0.48 10.99 -16.39
N ARG A 38 0.54 10.68 -17.19
CA ARG A 38 1.97 10.99 -16.93
C ARG A 38 2.32 12.48 -16.79
N ASN A 39 1.49 13.38 -17.32
CA ASN A 39 1.73 14.83 -17.32
C ASN A 39 0.70 15.63 -16.50
N SER A 40 -0.08 14.98 -15.64
CA SER A 40 -1.02 15.70 -14.77
C SER A 40 -0.32 16.15 -13.50
N GLU A 41 -0.47 17.42 -13.13
CA GLU A 41 0.09 18.04 -11.92
C GLU A 41 -0.45 17.42 -10.62
N ASN A 42 -1.53 16.64 -10.71
CA ASN A 42 -2.18 15.97 -9.60
C ASN A 42 -1.47 14.64 -9.23
N ALA A 43 -0.17 14.69 -8.98
CA ALA A 43 0.57 13.55 -8.46
C ALA A 43 0.22 13.33 -6.98
N LEU A 44 -0.33 12.17 -6.65
CA LEU A 44 -0.67 11.78 -5.28
C LEU A 44 0.50 11.00 -4.67
N GLY A 45 1.03 11.49 -3.56
CA GLY A 45 1.97 10.73 -2.73
C GLY A 45 1.19 9.75 -1.86
N LEU A 46 1.20 8.47 -2.23
CA LEU A 46 0.59 7.41 -1.44
C LEU A 46 1.65 6.82 -0.51
N ASP A 47 1.42 6.86 0.80
CA ASP A 47 2.26 6.19 1.79
C ASP A 47 1.57 4.89 2.22
N PHE A 48 2.21 3.75 1.94
CA PHE A 48 1.67 2.42 2.25
C PHE A 48 2.12 1.91 3.63
N LYS A 49 2.56 2.81 4.51
CA LYS A 49 3.07 2.46 5.85
C LYS A 49 1.93 1.97 6.76
N ARG A 50 2.17 0.88 7.49
CA ARG A 50 1.27 0.33 8.50
C ARG A 50 1.36 1.09 9.86
N PRO A 51 0.28 1.12 10.66
CA PRO A 51 -1.09 0.70 10.33
C PRO A 51 -1.77 1.71 9.39
N TRP A 52 -2.67 1.23 8.52
CA TRP A 52 -3.41 2.12 7.64
C TRP A 52 -4.46 2.93 8.42
N PRO A 53 -4.71 4.21 8.03
CA PRO A 53 -5.69 5.07 8.68
C PRO A 53 -7.14 4.67 8.40
#